data_AF-A0A9P9G3U2-F1
#
_entry.id   AF-A0A9P9G3U2-F1
#
_cell.length_a   1.000
_cell.length_b   1.000
_cell.length_c   1.000
_cell.angle_alpha   90.00
_cell.angle_beta   90.00
_cell.angle_gamma   90.00
#
_symmetry.space_group_name_H-M   'P 1'
#
loop_
_entity.id
_entity.type
_entity.pdbx_description
1 polymer ?
#
loop_
_entity_poly.entity_id
_entity_poly.type
_entity_poly.pdbx_seq_one_letter_code
_entity_poly.pdbx_strand_id
1 'polypeptide(L)'
;MSVTVDSETGLIVRVFERDDQKYVMPGLVDAHAHVFLHSYDEAGALQQKSPRLFVATKVLASTGSFEPRSENTSGGHCLPAGADAVDGVKACLMAVWIRIAAGADIIKFFADYRRRITRCPPAQQHPYIPSVRYPPKEPNADYLISSQQEMNMIVKEATLARAPVSAHCCTLEGALGAIEAGASTLEDVCDLLA
;
A
#
# COMPACT_ATOMS: atom_id res chain seq x y z
N MET A 1 10.51 -10.53 -0.81
CA MET A 1 10.48 -11.48 -1.93
C MET A 1 10.48 -10.66 -3.21
N SER A 2 11.63 -10.50 -3.86
CA SER A 2 11.65 -9.82 -5.16
C SER A 2 11.24 -10.81 -6.24
N VAL A 3 10.43 -10.38 -7.21
CA VAL A 3 10.01 -11.22 -8.33
C VAL A 3 10.53 -10.63 -9.64
N THR A 4 11.04 -11.48 -10.52
CA THR A 4 11.30 -11.11 -11.92
C THR A 4 10.09 -11.54 -12.73
N VAL A 5 9.50 -10.58 -13.43
CA VAL A 5 8.40 -10.83 -14.36
C VAL A 5 8.94 -10.66 -15.77
N ASP A 6 8.67 -11.62 -16.64
CA ASP A 6 8.95 -11.53 -18.05
C ASP A 6 8.06 -10.44 -18.66
N SER A 7 8.68 -9.44 -19.27
CA SER A 7 8.00 -8.28 -19.85
C SER A 7 7.17 -8.60 -21.10
N GLU A 8 7.46 -9.70 -21.81
CA GLU A 8 6.69 -10.10 -23.00
C GLU A 8 5.47 -10.94 -22.64
N THR A 9 5.62 -11.84 -21.66
CA THR A 9 4.57 -12.81 -21.29
C THR A 9 3.78 -12.43 -20.03
N GLY A 10 4.30 -11.51 -19.22
CA GLY A 10 3.75 -11.13 -17.92
C GLY A 10 3.89 -12.23 -16.85
N LEU A 11 4.66 -13.28 -17.12
CA LEU A 11 4.82 -14.43 -16.21
C LEU A 11 5.91 -14.16 -15.18
N ILE A 12 5.67 -14.62 -13.95
CA ILE A 12 6.66 -14.55 -12.86
C ILE A 12 7.72 -15.64 -13.10
N VAL A 13 8.86 -15.24 -13.65
CA VAL A 13 9.94 -16.16 -14.04
C VAL A 13 10.83 -16.54 -12.87
N ARG A 14 11.07 -15.63 -11.92
CA ARG A 14 11.91 -15.89 -10.74
C ARG A 14 11.38 -15.25 -9.49
N VAL A 15 11.44 -15.98 -8.38
CA VAL A 15 11.11 -15.50 -7.04
C VAL A 15 12.38 -15.59 -6.20
N PHE A 16 12.83 -14.48 -5.62
CA PHE A 16 13.99 -14.44 -4.74
C PHE A 16 13.54 -14.38 -3.28
N GLU A 17 13.92 -15.39 -2.49
CA GLU A 17 14.00 -15.29 -1.04
C GLU A 17 15.31 -14.59 -0.65
N ARG A 18 15.26 -13.70 0.34
CA ARG A 18 16.45 -13.07 0.93
C ARG A 18 16.47 -13.35 2.43
N ASP A 19 17.65 -13.68 2.96
CA ASP A 19 17.91 -14.14 4.33
C ASP A 19 17.61 -13.10 5.43
N ASP A 20 17.42 -11.83 5.09
CA ASP A 20 17.13 -10.77 6.04
C ASP A 20 15.62 -10.49 6.16
N GLN A 21 15.14 -10.35 7.39
CA GLN A 21 13.74 -10.19 7.83
C GLN A 21 12.99 -8.95 7.27
N LYS A 22 13.50 -8.28 6.25
CA LYS A 22 12.87 -7.10 5.63
C LYS A 22 12.76 -7.26 4.12
N TYR A 23 11.54 -7.15 3.60
CA TYR A 23 11.24 -7.46 2.20
C TYR A 23 10.73 -6.23 1.44
N VAL A 24 11.39 -5.87 0.33
CA VAL A 24 10.79 -4.95 -0.65
C VAL A 24 10.01 -5.79 -1.65
N MET A 25 8.72 -5.50 -1.83
CA MET A 25 7.84 -6.22 -2.76
C MET A 25 7.36 -5.27 -3.87
N PRO A 26 7.82 -5.41 -5.11
CA PRO A 26 7.17 -4.74 -6.22
C PRO A 26 5.81 -5.41 -6.49
N GLY A 27 4.72 -4.65 -6.42
CA GLY A 27 3.39 -5.12 -6.86
C GLY A 27 2.39 -5.47 -5.77
N LEU A 28 2.46 -4.88 -4.56
CA LEU A 28 1.41 -5.03 -3.55
C LEU A 28 0.21 -4.07 -3.78
N VAL A 29 -0.37 -4.11 -4.99
CA VAL A 29 -1.33 -3.08 -5.46
C VAL A 29 -2.74 -3.28 -4.88
N ASP A 30 -3.05 -4.45 -4.33
CA ASP A 30 -4.36 -4.68 -3.73
C ASP A 30 -4.36 -4.30 -2.25
N ALA A 31 -5.33 -3.50 -1.86
CA ALA A 31 -5.45 -2.94 -0.53
C ALA A 31 -5.80 -4.01 0.52
N HIS A 32 -6.16 -5.24 0.14
CA HIS A 32 -6.86 -6.13 1.08
C HIS A 32 -6.36 -7.59 1.14
N ALA A 33 -5.67 -8.14 0.12
CA ALA A 33 -5.18 -9.53 0.13
C ALA A 33 -3.93 -9.78 -0.76
N HIS A 34 -3.07 -10.73 -0.35
CA HIS A 34 -1.88 -11.15 -1.12
C HIS A 34 -1.88 -12.62 -1.45
N VAL A 35 -1.61 -12.94 -2.71
CA VAL A 35 -1.44 -14.31 -3.19
C VAL A 35 0.06 -14.61 -3.33
N PHE A 36 0.59 -15.55 -2.55
CA PHE A 36 1.94 -16.05 -2.76
C PHE A 36 1.93 -17.20 -3.76
N LEU A 37 2.66 -16.98 -4.86
CA LEU A 37 2.89 -17.94 -5.92
C LEU A 37 4.36 -18.37 -5.91
N HIS A 38 4.62 -19.66 -6.09
CA HIS A 38 5.96 -20.15 -6.44
C HIS A 38 6.35 -19.61 -7.83
N SER A 39 7.65 -19.43 -8.05
CA SER A 39 8.16 -19.11 -9.37
C SER A 39 7.75 -20.18 -10.39
N TYR A 40 7.43 -19.81 -11.63
CA TYR A 40 7.12 -20.81 -12.67
C TYR A 40 8.34 -21.70 -12.99
N ASP A 41 9.56 -21.22 -12.74
CA ASP A 41 10.80 -22.01 -12.78
C ASP A 41 10.86 -23.11 -11.70
N GLU A 42 10.19 -22.93 -10.56
CA GLU A 42 10.18 -23.90 -9.44
C GLU A 42 8.99 -24.87 -9.51
N ALA A 43 7.81 -24.38 -9.91
CA ALA A 43 6.61 -25.19 -10.02
C ALA A 43 5.74 -24.69 -11.18
N GLY A 44 5.52 -25.55 -12.17
CA GLY A 44 4.59 -25.27 -13.27
C GLY A 44 3.17 -25.05 -12.75
N ALA A 45 2.31 -24.39 -13.56
CA ALA A 45 0.97 -23.95 -13.15
C ALA A 45 0.11 -25.04 -12.46
N LEU A 46 0.24 -26.30 -12.89
CA LEU A 46 -0.50 -27.45 -12.33
C LEU A 46 0.01 -27.93 -10.97
N GLN A 47 1.23 -27.56 -10.59
CA GLN A 47 1.92 -27.94 -9.35
C GLN A 47 2.08 -26.77 -8.38
N GLN A 48 1.63 -25.57 -8.74
CA GLN A 48 1.57 -24.49 -7.78
C GLN A 48 0.77 -24.94 -6.57
N LYS A 49 1.40 -24.85 -5.39
CA LYS A 49 0.68 -25.02 -4.13
C LYS A 49 -0.45 -24.01 -4.11
N SER A 50 -1.62 -24.42 -3.62
CA SER A 50 -2.78 -23.56 -3.51
C SER A 50 -2.38 -22.20 -2.95
N PRO A 51 -2.84 -21.09 -3.56
CA PRO A 51 -2.41 -19.75 -3.21
C PRO A 51 -2.59 -19.51 -1.72
N ARG A 52 -1.49 -19.23 -1.01
CA ARG A 52 -1.56 -18.81 0.39
C ARG A 52 -1.91 -17.33 0.41
N LEU A 53 -3.05 -17.03 1.00
CA LEU A 53 -3.51 -15.66 1.18
C LEU A 53 -2.99 -15.11 2.51
N PHE A 54 -2.34 -13.95 2.47
CA PHE A 54 -2.17 -13.11 3.65
C PHE A 54 -3.19 -11.98 3.54
N VAL A 55 -4.08 -11.90 4.53
CA VAL A 55 -5.20 -10.97 4.49
C VAL A 55 -4.89 -9.77 5.38
N ALA A 56 -4.84 -8.57 4.79
CA ALA A 56 -4.64 -7.33 5.53
C ALA A 56 -5.94 -6.77 6.13
N THR A 57 -7.10 -7.29 5.69
CA THR A 57 -8.45 -6.76 5.95
C THR A 57 -8.63 -5.36 5.34
N LYS A 58 -8.58 -4.27 6.13
CA LYS A 58 -8.57 -2.88 5.66
C LYS A 58 -7.21 -2.26 5.93
N VAL A 59 -6.68 -1.54 4.94
CA VAL A 59 -5.45 -0.77 5.12
C VAL A 59 -5.71 0.46 6.00
N LEU A 60 -4.70 0.83 6.78
CA LEU A 60 -4.68 2.06 7.56
C LEU A 60 -4.17 3.22 6.70
N ALA A 61 -4.93 4.31 6.62
CA ALA A 61 -4.51 5.51 5.90
C ALA A 61 -5.03 6.77 6.60
N SER A 62 -4.35 7.92 6.44
CA SER A 62 -4.87 9.19 6.98
C SER A 62 -6.14 9.62 6.26
N THR A 63 -7.02 10.36 6.94
CA THR A 63 -8.29 10.83 6.37
C THR A 63 -8.09 11.62 5.08
N GLY A 64 -8.85 11.30 4.03
CA GLY A 64 -8.81 11.96 2.72
C GLY A 64 -7.70 11.52 1.77
N SER A 65 -6.85 10.56 2.18
CA SER A 65 -5.74 10.04 1.37
C SER A 65 -6.18 8.90 0.44
N PHE A 66 -6.17 7.66 0.93
CA PHE A 66 -6.57 6.44 0.21
C PHE A 66 -8.05 6.09 0.49
N GLU A 67 -8.97 6.92 0.02
CA GLU A 67 -10.40 6.64 0.13
C GLU A 67 -11.21 7.18 -1.06
N PRO A 68 -12.27 6.47 -1.48
CA PRO A 68 -13.27 7.02 -2.39
C PRO A 68 -13.92 8.27 -1.77
N ARG A 69 -13.48 9.46 -2.19
CA ARG A 69 -13.99 10.72 -1.66
C ARG A 69 -15.45 10.90 -2.07
N SER A 70 -16.34 10.84 -1.09
CA SER A 70 -17.78 11.07 -1.27
C SER A 70 -18.13 12.41 -0.65
N GLU A 71 -17.94 13.51 -1.39
CA GLU A 71 -18.29 14.86 -0.92
C GLU A 71 -19.80 15.14 -1.00
N ASN A 72 -20.51 14.41 -1.85
CA ASN A 72 -21.94 14.55 -2.05
C ASN A 72 -22.66 13.25 -1.68
N THR A 73 -23.49 13.31 -0.64
CA THR A 73 -24.36 12.21 -0.20
C THR A 73 -25.80 12.36 -0.69
N SER A 74 -26.08 13.40 -1.48
CA SER A 74 -27.41 13.69 -2.00
C SER A 74 -27.87 12.56 -2.91
N GLY A 75 -28.98 11.91 -2.55
CA GLY A 75 -29.48 10.71 -3.24
C GLY A 75 -29.08 9.39 -2.58
N GLY A 76 -28.40 9.41 -1.43
CA GLY A 76 -28.09 8.22 -0.63
C GLY A 76 -26.98 7.34 -1.17
N HIS A 77 -26.31 7.75 -2.25
CA HIS A 77 -25.18 7.03 -2.81
C HIS A 77 -23.87 7.46 -2.14
N CYS A 78 -23.30 6.58 -1.31
CA CYS A 78 -21.96 6.71 -0.75
C CYS A 78 -21.15 5.47 -1.13
N LEU A 79 -19.94 5.65 -1.62
CA LEU A 79 -19.04 4.53 -1.91
C LEU A 79 -18.46 3.98 -0.59
N PRO A 80 -18.29 2.66 -0.45
CA PRO A 80 -17.64 2.10 0.73
C PRO A 80 -16.19 2.58 0.82
N ALA A 81 -15.75 2.93 2.03
CA ALA A 81 -14.37 3.33 2.26
C ALA A 81 -13.41 2.16 2.00
N GLY A 82 -12.41 2.41 1.13
CA GLY A 82 -11.37 1.45 0.76
C GLY A 82 -10.27 1.27 1.81
N ALA A 83 -10.11 2.22 2.74
CA ALA A 83 -9.23 2.12 3.90
C ALA A 83 -9.97 2.43 5.20
N ASP A 84 -9.32 2.12 6.31
CA ASP A 84 -9.65 2.61 7.64
C ASP A 84 -8.95 3.96 7.83
N ALA A 85 -9.73 5.04 7.87
CA ALA A 85 -9.22 6.40 8.04
C ALA A 85 -8.77 6.60 9.50
N VAL A 86 -7.47 6.77 9.71
CA VAL A 86 -6.86 6.86 11.04
C VAL A 86 -5.96 8.08 11.15
N ASP A 87 -6.26 8.93 12.14
CA ASP A 87 -5.45 10.10 12.46
C ASP A 87 -5.16 10.14 13.96
N GLY A 88 -3.90 10.33 14.31
CA GLY A 88 -3.39 10.36 15.66
C GLY A 88 -2.97 8.98 16.19
N VAL A 89 -2.00 9.02 17.12
CA VAL A 89 -1.39 7.84 17.76
C VAL A 89 -2.43 6.89 18.37
N LYS A 90 -3.41 7.42 19.10
CA LYS A 90 -4.42 6.60 19.77
C LYS A 90 -5.33 5.89 18.76
N ALA A 91 -5.69 6.57 17.67
CA ALA A 91 -6.51 5.98 16.61
C ALA A 91 -5.74 4.87 15.89
N CYS A 92 -4.45 5.07 15.62
CA CYS A 92 -3.58 4.04 15.04
C CYS A 92 -3.54 2.77 15.89
N LEU A 93 -3.35 2.91 17.21
CA LEU A 93 -3.36 1.77 18.14
C LEU A 93 -4.71 1.03 18.12
N MET A 94 -5.82 1.76 18.21
CA MET A 94 -7.17 1.16 18.17
C MET A 94 -7.41 0.43 16.85
N ALA A 95 -7.00 1.02 15.73
CA ALA A 95 -7.21 0.45 14.41
C ALA A 95 -6.42 -0.85 14.24
N VAL A 96 -5.16 -0.91 14.69
CA VAL A 96 -4.37 -2.15 14.70
C VAL A 96 -5.07 -3.25 15.48
N TRP A 97 -5.60 -2.95 16.67
CA TRP A 97 -6.36 -3.93 17.46
C TRP A 97 -7.62 -4.42 16.74
N ILE A 98 -8.36 -3.51 16.08
CA ILE A 98 -9.54 -3.87 15.29
C ILE A 98 -9.16 -4.78 14.13
N ARG A 99 -8.06 -4.49 13.42
CA ARG A 99 -7.59 -5.31 12.29
C ARG A 99 -7.16 -6.71 12.74
N ILE A 100 -6.40 -6.81 13.82
CA ILE A 100 -6.00 -8.10 14.40
C ILE A 100 -7.24 -8.89 14.85
N ALA A 101 -8.19 -8.23 15.54
CA ALA A 101 -9.42 -8.87 15.98
C ALA A 101 -10.31 -9.33 14.80
N ALA A 102 -10.22 -8.65 13.66
CA ALA A 102 -10.86 -9.06 12.41
C ALA A 102 -10.15 -10.22 11.70
N GLY A 103 -9.02 -10.70 12.22
CA GLY A 103 -8.23 -11.80 11.66
C GLY A 103 -7.23 -11.37 10.60
N ALA A 104 -6.72 -10.13 10.66
CA ALA A 104 -5.65 -9.70 9.76
C ALA A 104 -4.36 -10.49 10.04
N ASP A 105 -3.80 -11.12 8.99
CA ASP A 105 -2.51 -11.80 9.04
C ASP A 105 -1.34 -10.83 8.95
N ILE A 106 -1.57 -9.66 8.35
CA ILE A 106 -0.59 -8.59 8.14
C ILE A 106 -1.27 -7.24 8.39
N ILE A 107 -0.54 -6.28 8.97
CA ILE A 107 -1.00 -4.90 9.08
C ILE A 107 -0.41 -4.10 7.94
N LYS A 108 -1.26 -3.49 7.10
CA LYS A 108 -0.82 -2.59 6.04
C LYS A 108 -1.19 -1.14 6.35
N PHE A 109 -0.27 -0.22 6.13
CA PHE A 109 -0.52 1.22 6.23
C PHE A 109 0.12 2.01 5.08
N PHE A 110 -0.41 3.20 4.80
CA PHE A 110 0.19 4.16 3.87
C PHE A 110 1.04 5.17 4.63
N ALA A 111 2.35 5.21 4.37
CA ALA A 111 3.22 6.24 4.92
C ALA A 111 3.07 7.56 4.15
N ASP A 112 2.96 7.45 2.83
CA ASP A 112 2.71 8.54 1.90
C ASP A 112 1.61 8.18 0.89
N TYR A 113 0.92 9.19 0.39
CA TYR A 113 -0.03 9.04 -0.71
C TYR A 113 -0.46 10.39 -1.31
N ARG A 114 -1.05 10.31 -2.50
CA ARG A 114 -1.65 11.45 -3.21
C ARG A 114 -2.93 11.94 -2.55
N ARG A 115 -2.90 13.16 -1.99
CA ARG A 115 -4.06 13.78 -1.32
C ARG A 115 -4.74 14.90 -2.10
N ARG A 116 -4.09 15.46 -3.14
CA ARG A 116 -4.51 16.72 -3.79
C ARG A 116 -5.02 16.54 -5.22
N ILE A 117 -5.57 15.37 -5.55
CA ILE A 117 -6.03 15.04 -6.91
C ILE A 117 -7.16 15.97 -7.40
N THR A 118 -7.97 16.53 -6.50
CA THR A 118 -9.02 17.49 -6.88
C THR A 118 -8.46 18.86 -7.24
N ARG A 119 -7.30 19.24 -6.69
CA ARG A 119 -6.60 20.49 -7.02
C ARG A 119 -5.85 20.36 -8.35
N CYS A 120 -5.27 19.19 -8.61
CA CYS A 120 -4.53 18.87 -9.82
C CYS A 120 -5.09 17.57 -10.41
N PRO A 121 -6.19 17.62 -11.19
CA PRO A 121 -6.76 16.42 -11.78
C PRO A 121 -5.76 15.76 -12.72
N PRO A 122 -5.78 14.43 -12.85
CA PRO A 122 -4.88 13.71 -13.73
C PRO A 122 -5.07 14.18 -15.18
N ALA A 123 -4.01 14.04 -15.97
CA ALA A 123 -4.07 14.33 -17.40
C ALA A 123 -5.18 13.49 -18.02
N GLN A 124 -6.06 14.14 -18.77
CA GLN A 124 -7.14 13.45 -19.44
C GLN A 124 -6.55 12.50 -20.48
N GLN A 125 -6.80 11.21 -20.31
CA GLN A 125 -6.21 10.16 -21.15
C GLN A 125 -6.80 10.16 -22.58
N HIS A 126 -8.00 10.72 -22.75
CA HIS A 126 -8.71 10.67 -24.03
C HIS A 126 -8.36 11.87 -24.94
N PRO A 127 -7.90 11.63 -26.19
CA PRO A 127 -7.36 12.68 -27.08
C PRO A 127 -8.33 13.84 -27.39
N TYR A 128 -9.64 13.58 -27.35
CA TYR A 128 -10.67 14.54 -27.74
C TYR A 128 -11.30 15.31 -26.58
N ILE A 129 -10.87 15.04 -25.34
CA ILE A 129 -11.39 15.74 -24.16
C ILE A 129 -10.30 16.72 -23.68
N PRO A 130 -10.57 18.04 -23.66
CA PRO A 130 -9.59 19.02 -23.23
C PRO A 130 -9.11 18.75 -21.80
N SER A 131 -7.79 18.72 -21.60
CA SER A 131 -7.15 18.64 -20.28
C SER A 131 -6.75 20.04 -19.78
N VAL A 132 -6.28 20.10 -18.53
CA VAL A 132 -5.69 21.32 -17.97
C VAL A 132 -4.50 21.74 -18.83
N ARG A 133 -4.53 22.96 -19.37
CA ARG A 133 -3.52 23.47 -20.32
C ARG A 133 -2.14 23.71 -19.71
N TYR A 134 -2.09 24.06 -18.42
CA TYR A 134 -0.88 24.44 -17.70
C TYR A 134 -0.82 23.75 -16.34
N PRO A 135 -0.72 22.40 -16.29
CA PRO A 135 -0.55 21.72 -15.02
C PRO A 135 0.83 22.06 -14.44
N PRO A 136 0.99 22.02 -13.10
CA PRO A 136 2.31 22.02 -12.50
C PRO A 136 3.13 20.83 -13.04
N LYS A 137 4.46 20.96 -13.02
CA LYS A 137 5.38 19.94 -13.54
C LYS A 137 5.09 18.54 -13.00
N GLU A 138 4.70 18.46 -11.74
CA GLU A 138 4.33 17.22 -11.07
C GLU A 138 2.90 17.34 -10.51
N PRO A 139 1.89 16.94 -11.30
CA PRO A 139 0.50 16.99 -10.85
C PRO A 139 0.26 15.90 -9.80
N ASN A 140 -0.15 16.33 -8.60
CA ASN A 140 -0.57 15.44 -7.52
C ASN A 140 0.55 14.50 -7.03
N ALA A 141 1.69 15.09 -6.66
CA ALA A 141 2.79 14.38 -6.01
C ALA A 141 2.33 13.63 -4.74
N ASP A 142 3.06 12.58 -4.41
CA ASP A 142 2.91 11.85 -3.16
C ASP A 142 3.46 12.70 -2.00
N TYR A 143 2.72 12.72 -0.89
CA TYR A 143 3.09 13.45 0.32
C TYR A 143 3.05 12.50 1.49
N LEU A 144 3.91 12.73 2.47
CA LEU A 144 3.82 12.04 3.76
C LEU A 144 2.45 12.30 4.38
N ILE A 145 1.73 11.22 4.71
CA ILE A 145 0.40 11.28 5.31
C ILE A 145 0.38 10.78 6.76
N SER A 146 1.38 10.03 7.18
CA SER A 146 1.53 9.55 8.55
C SER A 146 2.79 10.14 9.19
N SER A 147 2.65 10.68 10.39
CA SER A 147 3.76 11.15 11.20
C SER A 147 4.61 9.98 11.71
N GLN A 148 5.87 10.26 12.05
CA GLN A 148 6.77 9.24 12.61
C GLN A 148 6.19 8.58 13.88
N GLN A 149 5.50 9.35 14.72
CA GLN A 149 4.88 8.84 15.94
C GLN A 149 3.76 7.82 15.65
N GLU A 150 2.97 8.06 14.61
CA GLU A 150 1.92 7.14 14.18
C GLU A 150 2.52 5.86 13.60
N MET A 151 3.51 5.97 12.72
CA MET A 151 4.20 4.81 12.14
C MET A 151 4.85 3.94 13.23
N ASN A 152 5.56 4.55 14.17
CA ASN A 152 6.17 3.85 15.31
C ASN A 152 5.13 3.10 16.14
N MET A 153 3.95 3.70 16.35
CA MET A 153 2.88 3.09 17.14
C MET A 153 2.22 1.93 16.40
N ILE A 154 1.97 2.05 15.10
CA ILE A 154 1.44 0.95 14.28
C ILE A 154 2.40 -0.24 14.35
N VAL A 155 3.69 -0.01 14.10
CA VAL A 155 4.69 -1.09 14.07
C VAL A 155 4.86 -1.72 15.46
N LYS A 156 4.92 -0.90 16.51
CA LYS A 156 5.04 -1.39 17.89
C LYS A 156 3.88 -2.31 18.26
N GLU A 157 2.64 -1.89 18.01
CA GLU A 157 1.46 -2.69 18.37
C GLU A 157 1.32 -3.95 17.50
N ALA A 158 1.61 -3.86 16.21
CA ALA A 158 1.63 -5.03 15.33
C ALA A 158 2.70 -6.06 15.75
N THR A 159 3.88 -5.58 16.18
CA THR A 159 4.96 -6.43 16.70
C THR A 159 4.54 -7.17 17.97
N LEU A 160 3.84 -6.50 18.89
CA LEU A 160 3.28 -7.15 20.09
C LEU A 160 2.28 -8.26 19.74
N ALA A 161 1.53 -8.08 18.66
CA ALA A 161 0.59 -9.06 18.12
C ALA A 161 1.23 -10.13 17.22
N ARG A 162 2.56 -10.08 17.00
CA ARG A 162 3.30 -10.93 16.05
C ARG A 162 2.77 -10.87 14.61
N ALA A 163 2.19 -9.73 14.23
CA ALA A 163 1.74 -9.47 12.88
C ALA A 163 2.83 -8.69 12.12
N PRO A 164 3.28 -9.15 10.94
CA PRO A 164 4.15 -8.38 10.08
C PRO A 164 3.48 -7.07 9.64
N VAL A 165 4.30 -6.09 9.27
CA VAL A 165 3.82 -4.77 8.83
C VAL A 165 4.29 -4.46 7.42
N SER A 166 3.34 -4.08 6.57
CA SER A 166 3.55 -3.57 5.22
C SER A 166 3.32 -2.06 5.19
N ALA A 167 4.23 -1.33 4.55
CA ALA A 167 4.15 0.11 4.37
C ALA A 167 4.20 0.46 2.87
N HIS A 168 3.19 1.18 2.40
CA HIS A 168 3.24 1.83 1.09
C HIS A 168 4.07 3.12 1.19
N CYS A 169 5.12 3.23 0.37
CA CYS A 169 6.07 4.34 0.37
C CYS A 169 6.56 4.66 -1.05
N CYS A 170 6.02 5.71 -1.67
CA CYS A 170 6.52 6.28 -2.93
C CYS A 170 7.60 7.34 -2.72
N THR A 171 7.65 7.97 -1.53
CA THR A 171 8.58 9.07 -1.21
C THR A 171 9.75 8.60 -0.35
N LEU A 172 10.89 9.29 -0.46
CA LEU A 172 12.09 8.93 0.30
C LEU A 172 11.85 9.09 1.80
N GLU A 173 11.16 10.18 2.17
CA GLU A 173 10.79 10.49 3.55
C GLU A 173 9.86 9.42 4.12
N GLY A 174 8.86 8.98 3.37
CA GLY A 174 7.96 7.89 3.76
C GLY A 174 8.70 6.57 3.94
N ALA A 175 9.57 6.21 2.99
CA ALA A 175 10.36 4.98 3.06
C ALA A 175 11.32 4.99 4.27
N LEU A 176 12.06 6.09 4.48
CA LEU A 176 12.96 6.23 5.63
C LEU A 176 12.19 6.16 6.95
N GLY A 177 11.05 6.86 7.05
CA GLY A 177 10.23 6.84 8.26
C GLY A 177 9.65 5.46 8.57
N ALA A 178 9.24 4.70 7.55
CA ALA A 178 8.78 3.32 7.69
C ALA A 178 9.92 2.36 8.10
N ILE A 179 11.13 2.55 7.56
CA ILE A 179 12.32 1.79 7.96
C ILE A 179 12.67 2.05 9.42
N GLU A 180 12.65 3.32 9.82
CA GLU A 180 12.92 3.75 11.20
C GLU A 180 11.89 3.18 12.18
N ALA A 181 10.62 3.18 11.79
CA ALA A 181 9.55 2.57 12.58
C ALA A 181 9.70 1.05 12.72
N GLY A 182 10.39 0.40 11.78
CA GLY A 182 10.63 -1.05 11.78
C GLY A 182 9.66 -1.85 10.92
N ALA A 183 9.10 -1.26 9.86
CA ALA A 183 8.23 -1.99 8.93
C ALA A 183 8.92 -3.24 8.35
N SER A 184 8.17 -4.33 8.23
CA SER A 184 8.66 -5.60 7.71
C SER A 184 8.81 -5.57 6.19
N THR A 185 7.91 -4.85 5.50
CA THR A 185 7.94 -4.72 4.05
C THR A 185 7.66 -3.30 3.59
N LEU A 186 8.33 -2.89 2.50
CA LEU A 186 8.13 -1.61 1.83
C LEU A 186 7.65 -1.84 0.41
N GLU A 187 6.72 -1.00 -0.04
CA GLU A 187 6.03 -1.13 -1.32
C GLU A 187 6.07 0.17 -2.10
N ASP A 188 6.01 0.04 -3.42
CA ASP A 188 6.00 1.15 -4.38
C ASP A 188 7.24 2.07 -4.33
N VAL A 189 8.33 1.57 -3.72
CA VAL A 189 9.66 2.22 -3.59
C VAL A 189 10.40 2.38 -4.93
N CYS A 190 9.82 1.94 -6.06
CA CYS A 190 10.51 1.90 -7.35
C CYS A 190 10.97 3.27 -7.87
N ASP A 191 10.33 4.36 -7.45
CA ASP A 191 10.66 5.72 -7.91
C ASP A 191 11.82 6.38 -7.14
N LEU A 192 12.44 5.68 -6.18
CA LEU A 192 13.47 6.25 -5.29
C LEU A 192 14.93 5.95 -5.68
N LEU A 193 15.15 5.10 -6.69
CA LEU A 193 16.47 4.66 -7.13
C LEU A 193 16.84 5.12 -8.56
N ALA A 194 16.11 6.09 -9.11
CA ALA A 194 16.38 6.68 -10.44
C ALA A 194 17.29 7.92 -10.36
#